data_AF-A0A254N0E2-F1
#
_entry.id   AF-A0A254N0E2-F1
#
_cell.length_a   1.000
_cell.length_b   1.000
_cell.length_c   1.000
_cell.angle_alpha   90.00
_cell.angle_beta   90.00
_cell.angle_gamma   90.00
#
_symmetry.space_group_name_H-M   'P 1'
#
loop_
_entity.id
_entity.type
_entity.pdbx_description
1 polymer ?
#
loop_
_entity_poly.entity_id
_entity_poly.type
_entity_poly.pdbx_seq_one_letter_code
_entity_poly.pdbx_strand_id
1 'polypeptide(L)'
;MSHRKHHYVPAFLLEQWHAEDTRKLVSFRWAHGALRSHPHTAQHVAKADHLYSMVRSASQPNVAAERDFLGPHVDDPAAKVHKQILASGVRSLSMQDRAVWSRFLVAQLLRIPRMVEHMRGKGRDILRRQLQDAPDEYEAVRGDAAEESLYEWALQNSRTSLMTWQFTRCHHLSNLKY
;
A
#
# COMPACT_ATOMS: atom_id res chain seq x y z
N MET A 1 -19.37 5.11 -2.73
CA MET A 1 -18.07 5.66 -3.20
C MET A 1 -17.23 4.52 -3.75
N SER A 2 -16.43 4.74 -4.81
CA SER A 2 -15.65 3.68 -5.46
C SER A 2 -14.43 3.33 -4.60
N HIS A 3 -14.66 2.52 -3.56
CA HIS A 3 -13.64 1.97 -2.68
C HIS A 3 -12.65 1.01 -3.41
N ARG A 4 -12.87 0.74 -4.70
CA ARG A 4 -12.02 -0.13 -5.53
C ARG A 4 -10.74 0.56 -5.99
N LYS A 5 -10.82 1.87 -6.27
CA LYS A 5 -9.72 2.65 -6.84
C LYS A 5 -8.99 3.41 -5.76
N HIS A 6 -7.71 3.09 -5.59
CA HIS A 6 -6.82 3.71 -4.62
C HIS A 6 -5.91 4.72 -5.31
N HIS A 7 -5.69 5.88 -4.67
CA HIS A 7 -4.77 6.89 -5.20
C HIS A 7 -3.32 6.49 -4.87
N TYR A 8 -2.45 6.53 -5.88
CA TYR A 8 -1.00 6.47 -5.67
C TYR A 8 -0.34 7.85 -5.70
N VAL A 9 -1.04 8.88 -6.20
CA VAL A 9 -0.69 10.29 -5.96
C VAL A 9 -1.86 10.96 -5.26
N PRO A 10 -1.67 11.53 -4.06
CA PRO A 10 -2.74 12.19 -3.31
C PRO A 10 -3.34 13.39 -4.03
N ALA A 11 -4.65 13.58 -3.85
CA ALA A 11 -5.41 14.64 -4.50
C ALA A 11 -4.85 16.04 -4.21
N PHE A 12 -4.44 16.32 -2.96
CA PHE A 12 -3.92 17.64 -2.57
C PHE A 12 -2.71 18.07 -3.38
N LEU A 13 -1.89 17.12 -3.83
CA LEU A 13 -0.72 17.38 -4.67
C LEU A 13 -1.15 17.58 -6.13
N LEU A 14 -2.08 16.74 -6.61
CA LEU A 14 -2.60 16.83 -7.98
C LEU A 14 -3.35 18.13 -8.27
N GLU A 15 -4.06 18.66 -7.27
CA GLU A 15 -4.78 19.93 -7.35
C GLU A 15 -3.86 21.13 -7.62
N GLN A 16 -2.57 21.01 -7.34
CA GLN A 16 -1.57 22.05 -7.60
C GLN A 16 -1.19 22.14 -9.08
N TRP A 17 -1.54 21.13 -9.86
CA TRP A 17 -1.39 21.14 -11.33
C TRP A 17 -2.71 21.47 -12.04
N HIS A 18 -3.74 21.91 -11.32
CA HIS A 18 -4.95 22.41 -11.97
C HIS A 18 -4.66 23.75 -12.62
N ALA A 19 -5.02 23.88 -13.89
CA ALA A 19 -5.09 25.18 -14.54
C ALA A 19 -6.15 26.05 -13.85
N GLU A 20 -5.88 27.35 -13.76
CA GLU A 20 -6.74 28.30 -13.03
C GLU A 20 -8.14 28.40 -13.63
N ASP A 21 -8.22 28.37 -14.96
CA ASP A 21 -9.44 28.56 -15.76
C ASP A 21 -10.37 27.34 -15.71
N THR A 22 -9.82 26.14 -15.86
CA THR A 22 -10.60 24.90 -16.02
C THR A 22 -10.70 24.09 -14.74
N ARG A 23 -9.87 24.39 -13.73
CA ARG A 23 -9.75 23.60 -12.49
C ARG A 23 -9.48 22.12 -12.77
N LYS A 24 -8.72 21.84 -13.83
CA LYS A 24 -8.36 20.51 -14.31
C LYS A 24 -6.86 20.44 -14.60
N LEU A 25 -6.29 19.25 -14.46
CA LEU A 25 -4.94 18.90 -14.93
C LEU A 25 -5.03 18.10 -16.22
N VAL A 26 -3.98 18.16 -17.03
CA VAL A 26 -3.91 17.39 -18.29
C VAL A 26 -3.15 16.09 -18.04
N SER A 27 -3.79 14.96 -18.34
CA SER A 27 -3.11 13.67 -18.40
C SER A 27 -2.64 13.39 -19.83
N PHE A 28 -1.51 12.71 -19.95
CA PHE A 28 -0.95 12.29 -21.23
C PHE A 28 -0.89 10.77 -21.29
N ARG A 29 -1.28 10.21 -22.44
CA ARG A 29 -1.14 8.77 -22.71
C ARG A 29 -0.76 8.53 -24.18
N TRP A 30 0.10 7.55 -24.41
CA TRP A 30 0.32 7.04 -25.77
C TRP A 30 -0.80 6.06 -26.13
N ALA A 31 -1.44 6.27 -27.29
CA ALA A 31 -2.47 5.37 -27.82
C ALA A 31 -2.46 5.41 -29.34
N HIS A 32 -2.42 4.22 -29.97
CA HIS A 32 -2.40 4.07 -31.43
C HIS A 32 -1.30 4.91 -32.11
N GLY A 33 -0.08 4.88 -31.58
CA GLY A 33 1.07 5.62 -32.14
C GLY A 33 1.05 7.13 -31.95
N ALA A 34 0.05 7.68 -31.24
CA ALA A 34 -0.07 9.11 -30.99
C ALA A 34 -0.12 9.44 -29.50
N LEU A 35 0.46 10.58 -29.12
CA LEU A 35 0.31 11.16 -27.80
C LEU A 35 -1.07 11.80 -27.70
N ARG A 36 -1.89 11.35 -26.75
CA ARG A 36 -3.23 11.87 -26.47
C ARG A 36 -3.20 12.61 -25.13
N SER A 37 -3.83 13.78 -25.08
CA SER A 37 -4.01 14.58 -23.87
C SER A 37 -5.49 14.68 -23.50
N HIS A 38 -5.81 14.57 -22.21
CA HIS A 38 -7.18 14.69 -21.71
C HIS A 38 -7.21 15.46 -20.38
N PRO A 39 -8.14 16.42 -20.21
CA PRO A 39 -8.29 17.15 -18.97
C PRO A 39 -9.05 16.31 -17.93
N HIS A 40 -8.56 16.27 -16.70
CA HIS A 40 -9.17 15.55 -15.59
C HIS A 40 -9.13 16.37 -14.30
N THR A 41 -10.06 16.11 -13.39
CA THR A 41 -9.90 16.56 -12.00
C THR A 41 -8.97 15.61 -11.26
N ALA A 42 -8.36 16.09 -10.18
CA ALA A 42 -7.44 15.30 -9.34
C ALA A 42 -8.07 13.98 -8.88
N GLN A 43 -9.38 13.99 -8.61
CA GLN A 43 -10.15 12.83 -8.19
C GLN A 43 -10.22 11.70 -9.24
N HIS A 44 -9.88 11.92 -10.50
CA HIS A 44 -10.06 10.91 -11.56
C HIS A 44 -8.75 10.35 -12.12
N VAL A 45 -7.60 10.82 -11.66
CA VAL A 45 -6.28 10.41 -12.15
C VAL A 45 -5.41 9.84 -11.03
N ALA A 46 -4.29 9.24 -11.43
CA ALA A 46 -3.32 8.64 -10.53
C ALA A 46 -3.92 7.64 -9.52
N LYS A 47 -4.80 6.78 -10.04
CA LYS A 47 -5.48 5.70 -9.31
C LYS A 47 -5.19 4.35 -9.91
N ALA A 48 -5.17 3.32 -9.08
CA ALA A 48 -5.16 1.93 -9.50
C ALA A 48 -6.19 1.11 -8.71
N ASP A 49 -6.80 0.13 -9.36
CA ASP A 49 -7.72 -0.80 -8.71
C ASP A 49 -6.95 -1.69 -7.71
N HIS A 50 -7.49 -1.84 -6.50
CA HIS A 50 -6.97 -2.74 -5.45
C HIS A 50 -5.49 -2.54 -5.08
N LEU A 51 -4.97 -1.31 -5.26
CA LEU A 51 -3.54 -1.04 -5.06
C LEU A 51 -3.04 -1.43 -3.67
N TYR A 52 -3.77 -1.09 -2.61
CA TYR A 52 -3.41 -1.43 -1.22
C TYR A 52 -4.16 -2.63 -0.65
N SER A 53 -4.95 -3.33 -1.45
CA SER A 53 -5.70 -4.48 -0.95
C SER A 53 -4.74 -5.62 -0.61
N MET A 54 -4.73 -6.03 0.66
CA MET A 54 -3.94 -7.17 1.14
C MET A 54 -4.65 -8.51 0.93
N VAL A 55 -5.97 -8.48 0.73
CA VAL A 55 -6.81 -9.65 0.48
C VAL A 55 -7.38 -9.53 -0.93
N ARG A 56 -7.08 -10.49 -1.81
CA ARG A 56 -7.62 -10.53 -3.18
C ARG A 56 -9.06 -11.07 -3.25
N SER A 57 -9.52 -11.78 -2.21
CA SER A 57 -10.79 -12.52 -2.19
C SER A 57 -11.95 -11.82 -1.46
N ALA A 58 -11.73 -10.66 -0.83
CA ALA A 58 -12.82 -9.96 -0.18
C ALA A 58 -13.70 -9.30 -1.25
N SER A 59 -14.98 -9.70 -1.30
CA SER A 59 -16.04 -9.00 -2.04
C SER A 59 -16.16 -7.52 -1.64
N GLN A 60 -15.54 -7.15 -0.52
CA GLN A 60 -15.44 -5.79 -0.04
C GLN A 60 -14.05 -5.17 -0.31
N PRO A 61 -14.02 -3.95 -0.85
CA PRO A 61 -12.79 -3.21 -1.08
C PRO A 61 -12.06 -2.88 0.23
N ASN A 62 -10.80 -3.30 0.32
CA ASN A 62 -9.93 -3.02 1.48
C ASN A 62 -9.31 -1.63 1.36
N VAL A 63 -9.91 -0.67 2.08
CA VAL A 63 -9.49 0.75 2.17
C VAL A 63 -8.73 1.08 3.46
N ALA A 64 -8.41 0.08 4.30
CA ALA A 64 -7.83 0.29 5.62
C ALA A 64 -6.47 1.03 5.54
N ALA A 65 -5.63 0.69 4.56
CA ALA A 65 -4.35 1.37 4.38
C ALA A 65 -4.49 2.88 4.10
N GLU A 66 -5.48 3.28 3.30
CA GLU A 66 -5.75 4.70 3.04
C GLU A 66 -6.37 5.39 4.26
N ARG A 67 -7.41 4.78 4.84
CA ARG A 67 -8.18 5.35 5.93
C ARG A 67 -7.40 5.45 7.24
N ASP A 68 -6.67 4.40 7.59
CA ASP A 68 -6.08 4.23 8.93
C ASP A 68 -4.62 4.70 8.99
N PHE A 69 -3.96 4.85 7.83
CA PHE A 69 -2.53 5.20 7.81
C PHE A 69 -2.17 6.30 6.81
N LEU A 70 -2.38 6.09 5.51
CA LEU A 70 -1.91 7.03 4.50
C LEU A 70 -2.58 8.40 4.63
N GLY A 71 -3.88 8.48 4.92
CA GLY A 71 -4.55 9.75 5.20
C GLY A 71 -4.01 10.41 6.48
N PRO A 72 -4.31 9.85 7.67
CA PRO A 72 -4.08 10.54 8.94
C PRO A 72 -2.60 10.77 9.28
N HIS A 73 -1.71 9.86 8.86
CA HIS A 73 -0.31 9.85 9.31
C HIS A 73 0.69 10.26 8.23
N VAL A 74 0.25 10.38 6.97
CA VAL A 74 1.12 10.73 5.85
C VAL A 74 0.58 11.93 5.08
N ASP A 75 -0.60 11.81 4.48
CA ASP A 75 -1.13 12.78 3.52
C ASP A 75 -1.69 14.03 4.19
N ASP A 76 -2.46 13.91 5.27
CA ASP A 76 -3.04 15.07 5.97
C ASP A 76 -1.96 15.98 6.59
N PRO A 77 -0.92 15.44 7.28
CA PRO A 77 0.20 16.26 7.74
C PRO A 77 1.01 16.85 6.58
N ALA A 78 1.26 16.08 5.52
CA ALA A 78 2.04 16.54 4.38
C ALA A 78 1.33 17.63 3.57
N ALA A 79 0.00 17.60 3.49
CA ALA A 79 -0.78 18.64 2.84
C ALA A 79 -0.58 20.00 3.52
N LYS A 80 -0.47 20.03 4.85
CA LYS A 80 -0.18 21.25 5.62
C LYS A 80 1.23 21.77 5.32
N VAL A 81 2.23 20.88 5.36
CA VAL A 81 3.62 21.23 5.04
C VAL A 81 3.77 21.70 3.59
N HIS A 82 3.05 21.07 2.65
CA HIS A 82 3.06 21.48 1.26
C HIS A 82 2.56 22.92 1.07
N LYS A 83 1.46 23.29 1.75
CA LYS A 83 0.97 24.68 1.74
C LYS A 83 2.01 25.66 2.27
N GLN A 84 2.73 25.31 3.33
CA GLN A 84 3.83 26.13 3.85
C GLN A 84 4.99 26.24 2.86
N ILE A 85 5.34 25.15 2.17
CA ILE A 85 6.37 25.17 1.11
C ILE A 85 5.97 26.14 0.00
N LEU A 86 4.71 26.11 -0.45
CA LEU A 86 4.22 27.01 -1.50
C LEU A 86 4.20 28.48 -1.05
N ALA A 87 3.82 28.74 0.21
CA ALA A 87 3.70 30.10 0.74
C ALA A 87 5.06 30.74 1.09
N SER A 88 5.96 29.97 1.70
CA SER A 88 7.16 30.50 2.37
C SER A 88 8.46 29.80 1.96
N GLY A 89 8.39 28.85 1.03
CA GLY A 89 9.54 28.10 0.53
C GLY A 89 10.06 27.04 1.51
N VAL A 90 10.85 26.09 0.99
CA VAL A 90 11.38 24.93 1.74
C VAL A 90 12.30 25.33 2.91
N ARG A 91 12.95 26.50 2.83
CA ARG A 91 13.83 26.99 3.91
C ARG A 91 13.07 27.33 5.18
N SER A 92 11.77 27.64 5.08
CA SER A 92 10.91 27.95 6.22
C SER A 92 10.52 26.74 7.08
N LEU A 93 10.81 25.51 6.63
CA LEU A 93 10.37 24.30 7.32
C LEU A 93 11.14 24.06 8.62
N SER A 94 10.39 23.79 9.69
CA SER A 94 10.93 23.29 10.95
C SER A 94 11.51 21.88 10.78
N MET A 95 12.24 21.37 11.78
CA MET A 95 12.71 19.98 11.75
C MET A 95 11.54 18.98 11.68
N GLN A 96 10.44 19.28 12.37
CA GLN A 96 9.25 18.44 12.38
C GLN A 96 8.59 18.42 10.99
N ASP A 97 8.47 19.58 10.34
CA ASP A 97 7.89 19.66 8.99
C ASP A 97 8.76 18.91 7.97
N ARG A 98 10.09 19.00 8.10
CA ARG A 98 11.02 18.23 7.26
C ARG A 98 10.85 16.73 7.46
N ALA A 99 10.65 16.26 8.68
CA ALA A 99 10.39 14.84 8.95
C ALA A 99 9.06 14.38 8.35
N VAL A 100 8.00 15.19 8.49
CA VAL A 100 6.68 14.95 7.86
C VAL A 100 6.82 14.88 6.34
N TRP A 101 7.48 15.86 5.73
CA TRP A 101 7.68 15.91 4.28
C TRP A 101 8.53 14.74 3.77
N SER A 102 9.58 14.36 4.50
CA SER A 102 10.42 13.21 4.14
C SER A 102 9.63 11.90 4.18
N ARG A 103 8.81 11.69 5.22
CA ARG A 103 7.91 10.52 5.30
C ARG A 103 6.95 10.49 4.12
N PHE A 104 6.40 11.63 3.75
CA PHE A 104 5.53 11.74 2.57
C PHE A 104 6.26 11.36 1.28
N LEU A 105 7.47 11.88 1.04
CA LEU A 105 8.24 11.55 -0.17
C LEU A 105 8.59 10.05 -0.24
N VAL A 106 8.97 9.44 0.89
CA VAL A 106 9.20 7.99 0.96
C VAL A 106 7.91 7.23 0.68
N ALA A 107 6.79 7.61 1.30
CA ALA A 107 5.50 6.99 1.02
C ALA A 107 5.11 7.10 -0.45
N GLN A 108 5.37 8.24 -1.11
CA GLN A 108 5.11 8.40 -2.55
C GLN A 108 5.91 7.41 -3.40
N LEU A 109 7.19 7.18 -3.08
CA LEU A 109 8.00 6.17 -3.77
C LEU A 109 7.42 4.76 -3.59
N LEU A 110 6.93 4.44 -2.40
CA LEU A 110 6.37 3.13 -2.06
C LEU A 110 4.99 2.89 -2.69
N ARG A 111 4.24 3.96 -2.97
CA ARG A 111 2.89 3.91 -3.55
C ARG A 111 2.86 3.71 -5.06
N ILE A 112 4.00 3.82 -5.75
CA ILE A 112 4.05 3.62 -7.21
C ILE A 112 3.56 2.20 -7.54
N PRO A 113 2.62 1.99 -8.47
CA PRO A 113 2.06 0.68 -8.76
C PRO A 113 3.08 -0.44 -8.98
N ARG A 114 4.14 -0.17 -9.74
CA ARG A 114 5.25 -1.13 -9.95
C ARG A 114 6.00 -1.48 -8.67
N MET A 115 6.16 -0.51 -7.75
CA MET A 115 6.84 -0.73 -6.46
C MET A 115 5.96 -1.58 -5.55
N VAL A 116 4.65 -1.29 -5.49
CA VAL A 116 3.69 -2.09 -4.74
C VAL A 116 3.65 -3.54 -5.25
N GLU A 117 3.65 -3.73 -6.57
CA GLU A 117 3.71 -5.05 -7.18
C GLU A 117 5.01 -5.80 -6.85
N HIS A 118 6.15 -5.10 -6.94
CA HIS A 118 7.46 -5.64 -6.56
C HIS A 118 7.51 -6.07 -5.09
N MET A 119 7.01 -5.22 -4.18
CA MET A 119 6.94 -5.55 -2.75
C MET A 119 6.04 -6.75 -2.47
N ARG A 120 4.90 -6.84 -3.15
CA ARG A 120 4.02 -8.02 -3.08
C ARG A 120 4.73 -9.28 -3.58
N GLY A 121 5.51 -9.18 -4.65
CA GLY A 121 6.34 -10.28 -5.17
C GLY A 121 7.34 -10.75 -4.12
N LYS A 122 8.19 -9.84 -3.63
CA LYS A 122 9.16 -10.14 -2.58
C LYS A 122 8.53 -10.70 -1.32
N GLY A 123 7.41 -10.15 -0.87
CA GLY A 123 6.68 -10.65 0.29
C GLY A 123 6.22 -12.10 0.12
N ARG A 124 5.69 -12.45 -1.07
CA ARG A 124 5.35 -13.85 -1.39
C ARG A 124 6.58 -14.75 -1.41
N ASP A 125 7.70 -14.29 -1.93
CA ASP A 125 8.92 -15.09 -1.99
C ASP A 125 9.53 -15.32 -0.60
N ILE A 126 9.54 -14.29 0.26
CA ILE A 126 9.97 -14.41 1.66
C ILE A 126 9.06 -15.37 2.41
N LEU A 127 7.74 -15.21 2.29
CA LEU A 127 6.77 -16.11 2.92
C LEU A 127 6.95 -17.55 2.43
N ARG A 128 7.14 -17.75 1.13
CA ARG A 128 7.40 -19.08 0.56
C ARG A 128 8.64 -19.70 1.18
N ARG A 129 9.77 -18.99 1.22
CA ARG A 129 11.01 -19.50 1.83
C ARG A 129 10.80 -19.86 3.29
N GLN A 130 10.18 -18.99 4.07
CA GLN A 130 9.90 -19.27 5.49
C GLN A 130 9.03 -20.50 5.71
N LEU A 131 8.03 -20.73 4.84
CA LEU A 131 7.17 -21.92 4.93
C LEU A 131 7.85 -23.19 4.43
N GLN A 132 8.89 -23.08 3.60
CA GLN A 132 9.71 -24.20 3.14
C GLN A 132 10.83 -24.54 4.13
N ASP A 133 11.40 -23.53 4.80
CA ASP A 133 12.54 -23.66 5.71
C ASP A 133 12.13 -24.03 7.15
N ALA A 134 10.85 -24.32 7.40
CA ALA A 134 10.33 -24.81 8.69
C ALA A 134 9.63 -26.19 8.58
N PRO A 135 10.31 -27.23 8.05
CA PRO A 135 9.73 -28.57 7.91
C PRO A 135 9.40 -29.18 9.28
N ASP A 136 10.27 -29.00 10.28
CA ASP A 136 10.15 -29.61 11.60
C ASP A 136 8.88 -29.21 12.36
N GLU A 137 8.48 -27.93 12.25
CA GLU A 137 7.23 -27.45 12.87
C GLU A 137 6.01 -28.07 12.20
N TYR A 138 6.02 -28.24 10.87
CA TYR A 138 4.93 -28.89 10.17
C TYR A 138 4.88 -30.39 10.46
N GLU A 139 6.02 -31.08 10.41
CA GLU A 139 6.10 -32.51 10.72
C GLU A 139 5.62 -32.83 12.13
N ALA A 140 5.87 -31.94 13.10
CA ALA A 140 5.41 -32.10 14.48
C ALA A 140 3.89 -32.00 14.68
N VAL A 141 3.17 -31.31 13.77
CA VAL A 141 1.71 -31.10 13.88
C VAL A 141 0.89 -31.57 12.67
N ARG A 142 1.50 -32.08 11.60
CA ARG A 142 0.81 -32.47 10.35
C ARG A 142 -0.18 -33.62 10.53
N GLY A 143 0.05 -34.54 11.47
CA GLY A 143 -0.77 -35.74 11.63
C GLY A 143 -0.95 -36.49 10.31
N ASP A 144 -2.21 -36.73 9.91
CA ASP A 144 -2.59 -37.43 8.68
C ASP A 144 -2.69 -36.50 7.44
N ALA A 145 -2.19 -35.26 7.51
CA ALA A 145 -2.24 -34.34 6.38
C ALA A 145 -1.50 -34.92 5.14
N ALA A 146 -2.15 -34.83 3.99
CA ALA A 146 -1.67 -35.43 2.74
C ALA A 146 -0.60 -34.58 2.05
N GLU A 147 -0.46 -33.31 2.43
CA GLU A 147 0.47 -32.36 1.85
C GLU A 147 1.92 -32.60 2.32
N GLU A 148 2.90 -32.33 1.45
CA GLU A 148 4.31 -32.63 1.74
C GLU A 148 5.01 -31.49 2.49
N SER A 149 4.39 -30.31 2.58
CA SER A 149 4.95 -29.17 3.32
C SER A 149 3.87 -28.22 3.85
N LEU A 150 4.26 -27.40 4.84
CA LEU A 150 3.43 -26.30 5.34
C LEU A 150 3.01 -25.33 4.23
N TYR A 151 3.87 -25.15 3.23
CA TYR A 151 3.59 -24.31 2.07
C TYR A 151 2.45 -24.87 1.21
N GLU A 152 2.47 -26.17 0.92
CA GLU A 152 1.42 -26.84 0.16
C GLU A 152 0.10 -26.88 0.92
N TRP A 153 0.15 -27.23 2.21
CA TRP A 153 -1.01 -27.17 3.09
C TRP A 153 -1.60 -25.75 3.12
N ALA A 154 -0.76 -24.72 3.29
CA ALA A 154 -1.21 -23.34 3.30
C ALA A 154 -1.83 -22.92 1.96
N LEU A 155 -1.27 -23.33 0.82
CA LEU A 155 -1.85 -23.04 -0.49
C LEU A 155 -3.24 -23.68 -0.66
N GLN A 156 -3.39 -24.96 -0.31
CA GLN A 156 -4.63 -25.72 -0.46
C GLN A 156 -5.72 -25.25 0.51
N ASN A 157 -5.34 -24.81 1.71
CA ASN A 157 -6.26 -24.39 2.77
C ASN A 157 -6.45 -22.86 2.87
N SER A 158 -5.80 -22.06 1.99
CA SER A 158 -5.77 -20.59 2.04
C SER A 158 -7.09 -19.85 1.74
N ARG A 159 -8.26 -20.52 1.69
CA ARG A 159 -9.53 -19.79 1.57
C ARG A 159 -9.86 -18.92 2.80
N THR A 160 -9.26 -19.19 3.97
CA THR A 160 -9.58 -18.41 5.20
C THR A 160 -8.47 -18.30 6.27
N SER A 161 -7.31 -18.98 6.16
CA SER A 161 -6.45 -19.22 7.36
C SER A 161 -5.10 -18.50 7.46
N LEU A 162 -4.76 -17.56 6.56
CA LEU A 162 -3.45 -16.86 6.67
C LEU A 162 -3.39 -15.80 7.79
N MET A 163 -4.52 -15.46 8.44
CA MET A 163 -4.53 -14.55 9.59
C MET A 163 -4.41 -15.26 10.95
N THR A 164 -4.72 -16.56 11.05
CA THR A 164 -4.76 -17.25 12.35
C THR A 164 -3.35 -17.54 12.89
N TRP A 165 -2.37 -17.76 12.01
CA TRP A 165 -1.00 -18.10 12.42
C TRP A 165 -0.14 -16.90 12.85
N GLN A 166 -0.41 -15.68 12.37
CA GLN A 166 0.29 -14.49 12.87
C GLN A 166 -0.15 -14.11 14.30
N PHE A 167 -1.37 -14.45 14.72
CA PHE A 167 -1.85 -14.15 16.07
C PHE A 167 -1.27 -15.06 17.16
N THR A 168 -0.98 -16.33 16.86
CA THR A 168 -0.40 -17.27 17.83
C THR A 168 1.03 -16.88 18.24
N ARG A 169 1.80 -16.23 17.34
CA ARG A 169 3.18 -15.81 17.61
C ARG A 169 3.30 -14.62 18.57
N CYS A 170 2.32 -13.71 18.60
CA CYS A 170 2.32 -12.59 19.56
C CYS A 170 1.92 -13.01 20.98
N HIS A 171 1.08 -14.04 21.13
CA HIS A 171 0.64 -14.50 22.46
C HIS A 171 1.63 -15.43 23.16
N HIS A 172 2.48 -16.16 22.42
CA HIS A 172 3.46 -17.05 23.05
C HIS A 172 4.73 -16.32 23.53
N LEU A 173 5.13 -15.23 22.87
CA LEU A 173 6.31 -14.43 23.27
C LEU A 173 6.02 -13.42 24.39
N SER A 174 4.76 -13.22 24.78
CA SER A 174 4.36 -12.34 25.89
C SER A 174 4.24 -13.07 27.24
N ASN A 175 4.31 -14.41 27.25
CA ASN A 175 4.28 -15.24 28.47
C ASN A 175 5.65 -15.74 28.93
N LEU A 176 6.74 -15.30 28.28
CA LEU A 176 8.10 -15.49 28.77
C LEU A 176 8.66 -14.14 29.23
N LYS A 177 8.21 -13.70 30.40
CA LYS A 177 8.92 -12.73 31.23
C LYS A 177 9.21 -13.39 32.57
N TYR A 178 10.51 -13.45 32.88
CA TYR A 178 11.22 -13.74 34.14
C TYR A 178 10.40 -14.20 35.34
#